data_AF-A0A3D3DSD1-F1
#
_entry.id   AF-A0A3D3DSD1-F1
#
_cell.length_a   1.000
_cell.length_b   1.000
_cell.length_c   1.000
_cell.angle_alpha   90.00
_cell.angle_beta   90.00
_cell.angle_gamma   90.00
#
_symmetry.space_group_name_H-M   'P 1'
#
loop_
_entity.id
_entity.type
_entity.pdbx_description
1 polymer ?
#
loop_
_entity_poly.entity_id
_entity_poly.type
_entity_poly.pdbx_seq_one_letter_code
_entity_poly.pdbx_strand_id
1 'polypeptide(L)'
;MATINGYPVDRIDTLQSIELAEGVEIYLRAAGPYVRVLAYLIDLLIRIGVCVVAYFLIMLFSLIVGGNVAQGLSMLIMFVLVFFYYVVFEAGKRGASPGKRVMGLRVVDTSGAPITFGQSFIRNMLRFADGMPIPTYGFGLLSTLMNRRFQRLGDLLANTVVVYDRLPLMHLASLPPALESSSPGVVLTREEQAALLAFRERGGMWSEARRIELADHAQELTGRTGQAGMSRLLGMAQWLGEKH
;
A
#
# COMPACT_ATOMS: atom_id res chain seq x y z
N MET A 1 18.32 -5.36 -15.76
CA MET A 1 18.65 -5.63 -14.34
C MET A 1 19.91 -4.86 -14.00
N ALA A 2 19.86 -3.92 -13.06
CA ALA A 2 21.04 -3.10 -12.73
C ALA A 2 21.99 -3.91 -11.83
N THR A 3 23.19 -4.18 -12.33
CA THR A 3 24.27 -4.85 -11.60
C THR A 3 25.32 -3.80 -11.19
N ILE A 4 25.81 -3.90 -9.96
CA ILE A 4 27.01 -3.20 -9.51
C ILE A 4 28.01 -4.30 -9.15
N ASN A 5 29.17 -4.32 -9.80
CA ASN A 5 30.23 -5.32 -9.59
C ASN A 5 29.82 -6.80 -9.76
N GLY A 6 28.91 -7.11 -10.69
CA GLY A 6 28.58 -8.52 -11.02
C GLY A 6 27.75 -9.26 -9.96
N TYR A 7 27.39 -8.62 -8.85
CA TYR A 7 26.44 -9.16 -7.89
C TYR A 7 25.02 -8.67 -8.23
N PRO A 8 24.00 -9.55 -8.21
CA PRO A 8 22.62 -9.09 -8.26
C PRO A 8 22.39 -8.21 -7.05
N VAL A 9 22.14 -6.92 -7.27
CA VAL A 9 21.78 -5.99 -6.21
C VAL A 9 20.35 -6.35 -5.82
N ASP A 10 20.22 -7.25 -4.86
CA ASP A 10 18.96 -7.58 -4.19
C ASP A 10 18.56 -6.32 -3.43
N ARG A 11 17.88 -5.38 -4.13
CA ARG A 11 17.47 -4.11 -3.55
C ARG A 11 16.65 -4.42 -2.30
N ILE A 12 16.98 -3.78 -1.18
CA ILE A 12 16.21 -3.84 0.06
C ILE A 12 14.91 -3.03 -0.16
N ASP A 13 14.09 -3.50 -1.08
CA ASP A 13 12.83 -2.89 -1.43
C ASP A 13 11.70 -3.87 -1.09
N THR A 14 10.59 -3.30 -0.65
CA THR A 14 9.35 -4.03 -0.32
C THR A 14 8.47 -4.26 -1.54
N LEU A 15 8.94 -3.84 -2.73
CA LEU A 15 8.29 -4.07 -4.01
C LEU A 15 8.45 -5.53 -4.43
N GLN A 16 7.32 -6.19 -4.72
CA GLN A 16 7.28 -7.52 -5.29
C GLN A 16 6.71 -7.46 -6.69
N SER A 17 7.42 -8.01 -7.67
CA SER A 17 6.84 -8.27 -8.99
C SER A 17 5.83 -9.41 -8.87
N ILE A 18 4.62 -9.16 -9.33
CA ILE A 18 3.57 -10.17 -9.50
C ILE A 18 3.11 -10.09 -10.95
N GLU A 19 3.22 -11.22 -11.65
CA GLU A 19 2.65 -11.39 -12.97
C GLU A 19 1.13 -11.59 -12.82
N LEU A 20 0.36 -10.63 -13.33
CA LEU A 20 -1.09 -10.78 -13.41
C LEU A 20 -1.45 -11.85 -14.45
N ALA A 21 -2.67 -12.39 -14.37
CA ALA A 21 -3.20 -13.32 -15.38
C ALA A 21 -3.23 -12.71 -16.81
N GLU A 22 -3.13 -11.38 -16.92
CA GLU A 22 -3.06 -10.62 -18.16
C GLU A 22 -1.63 -10.49 -18.73
N GLY A 23 -0.62 -11.08 -18.06
CA GLY A 23 0.79 -11.02 -18.47
C GLY A 23 1.49 -9.69 -18.14
N VAL A 24 0.85 -8.80 -17.39
CA VAL A 24 1.41 -7.53 -16.94
C VAL A 24 2.09 -7.73 -15.57
N GLU A 25 3.38 -7.41 -15.48
CA GLU A 25 4.08 -7.34 -14.20
C GLU A 25 3.69 -6.06 -13.45
N ILE A 26 3.08 -6.21 -12.29
CA ILE A 26 2.85 -5.09 -11.36
C ILE A 26 3.73 -5.26 -10.12
N TYR A 27 4.28 -4.14 -9.65
CA TYR A 27 5.03 -4.11 -8.40
C TYR A 27 4.07 -3.83 -7.24
N LEU A 28 3.82 -4.82 -6.39
CA LEU A 28 3.05 -4.67 -5.17
C LEU A 28 3.97 -4.37 -3.99
N ARG A 29 3.69 -3.26 -3.29
CA ARG A 29 4.43 -2.88 -2.08
C ARG A 29 3.84 -3.57 -0.86
N ALA A 30 4.55 -4.53 -0.30
CA ALA A 30 4.13 -5.21 0.93
C ALA A 30 4.10 -4.24 2.12
N ALA A 31 3.01 -4.26 2.89
CA ALA A 31 2.86 -3.42 4.06
C ALA A 31 3.62 -4.01 5.25
N GLY A 32 4.54 -3.23 5.84
CA GLY A 32 5.30 -3.62 7.01
C GLY A 32 4.46 -3.79 8.29
N PRO A 33 5.05 -4.34 9.37
CA PRO A 33 4.33 -4.66 10.60
C PRO A 33 3.76 -3.42 11.32
N TYR A 34 4.49 -2.30 11.31
CA TYR A 34 4.09 -1.07 12.02
C TYR A 34 2.71 -0.53 11.59
N VAL A 35 2.50 -0.32 10.29
CA VAL A 35 1.23 0.20 9.76
C VAL A 35 0.07 -0.78 9.98
N ARG A 36 0.36 -2.09 10.06
CA ARG A 36 -0.63 -3.11 10.39
C ARG A 36 -1.03 -3.07 11.86
N VAL A 37 -0.08 -2.80 12.77
CA VAL A 37 -0.38 -2.58 14.19
C VAL A 37 -1.25 -1.34 14.35
N LEU A 38 -0.97 -0.25 13.63
CA LEU A 38 -1.81 0.95 13.71
C LEU A 38 -3.22 0.70 13.16
N ALA A 39 -3.35 0.01 12.01
CA ALA A 39 -4.63 -0.44 11.49
C ALA A 39 -5.39 -1.32 12.51
N TYR A 40 -4.67 -2.20 13.21
CA TYR A 40 -5.25 -3.04 14.26
C TYR A 40 -5.78 -2.23 15.44
N LEU A 41 -5.03 -1.21 15.90
CA LEU A 41 -5.46 -0.33 16.98
C LEU A 41 -6.72 0.45 16.60
N ILE A 42 -6.82 0.93 15.36
CA ILE A 42 -8.03 1.59 14.87
C ILE A 42 -9.21 0.60 14.86
N ASP A 43 -9.03 -0.60 14.34
CA ASP A 43 -10.07 -1.64 14.37
C ASP A 43 -10.43 -2.09 15.81
N LEU A 44 -9.49 -2.02 16.75
CA LEU A 44 -9.74 -2.30 18.16
C LEU A 44 -10.64 -1.22 18.77
N LEU A 45 -10.35 0.05 18.53
CA LEU A 45 -11.19 1.16 19.01
C LEU A 45 -12.60 1.10 18.42
N ILE A 46 -12.73 0.80 17.13
CA ILE A 46 -14.03 0.62 16.47
C ILE A 46 -14.80 -0.52 17.13
N ARG A 47 -14.16 -1.68 17.34
CA ARG A 47 -14.81 -2.83 17.99
C ARG A 47 -15.22 -2.52 19.43
N ILE A 48 -14.37 -1.86 20.21
CA ILE A 48 -14.70 -1.42 21.57
C ILE A 48 -15.93 -0.49 21.54
N GLY A 49 -15.94 0.52 20.66
CA GLY A 49 -17.06 1.43 20.51
C GLY A 49 -18.37 0.70 20.17
N VAL A 50 -18.33 -0.22 19.21
CA VAL A 50 -19.49 -1.06 18.84
C VAL A 50 -19.95 -1.92 20.01
N CYS A 51 -19.02 -2.55 20.75
CA CYS A 51 -19.36 -3.36 21.92
C CYS A 51 -19.98 -2.54 23.04
N VAL A 52 -19.47 -1.33 23.29
CA VAL A 52 -20.04 -0.41 24.30
C VAL A 52 -21.46 -0.03 23.93
N VAL A 53 -21.69 0.40 22.69
CA VAL A 53 -23.05 0.74 22.21
C VAL A 53 -23.97 -0.47 22.28
N ALA A 54 -23.53 -1.64 21.81
CA ALA A 54 -24.31 -2.87 21.88
C ALA A 54 -24.65 -3.25 23.32
N TYR A 55 -23.69 -3.13 24.25
CA TYR A 55 -23.90 -3.39 25.67
C TYR A 55 -24.96 -2.47 26.26
N PHE A 56 -24.89 -1.16 26.00
CA PHE A 56 -25.92 -0.21 26.46
C PHE A 56 -27.31 -0.55 25.89
N LEU A 57 -27.41 -0.87 24.60
CA LEU A 57 -28.69 -1.24 23.98
C LEU A 57 -29.27 -2.53 24.58
N ILE A 58 -28.43 -3.54 24.81
CA ILE A 58 -28.83 -4.81 25.42
C ILE A 58 -29.24 -4.61 26.87
N MET A 59 -28.55 -3.74 27.62
CA MET A 59 -28.92 -3.38 29.00
C MET A 59 -30.31 -2.76 29.04
N LEU A 60 -30.64 -1.83 28.14
CA LEU A 60 -32.00 -1.26 28.05
C LEU A 60 -33.04 -2.32 27.68
N PHE A 61 -32.71 -3.20 26.73
CA PHE A 61 -33.60 -4.31 26.32
C PHE A 61 -33.81 -5.34 27.43
N SER A 62 -32.82 -5.54 28.30
CA SER A 62 -32.88 -6.48 29.43
C SER A 62 -33.98 -6.13 30.43
N LEU A 63 -34.36 -4.85 30.52
CA LEU A 63 -35.45 -4.38 31.38
C LEU A 63 -36.83 -4.89 30.92
N ILE A 64 -36.95 -5.29 29.64
CA ILE A 64 -38.19 -5.76 29.02
C ILE A 64 -38.23 -7.29 28.94
N VAL A 65 -37.10 -7.91 28.56
CA VAL A 65 -37.03 -9.34 28.20
C VAL A 65 -36.36 -10.20 29.28
N GLY A 66 -35.80 -9.58 30.32
CA GLY A 66 -35.14 -10.25 31.44
C GLY A 66 -33.64 -10.47 31.22
N GLY A 67 -32.89 -10.51 32.33
CA GLY A 67 -31.42 -10.51 32.32
C GLY A 67 -30.77 -11.71 31.64
N ASN A 68 -31.34 -12.91 31.78
CA ASN A 68 -30.77 -14.14 31.19
C ASN A 68 -30.76 -14.11 29.66
N VAL A 69 -31.84 -13.62 29.03
CA VAL A 69 -31.94 -13.50 27.57
C VAL A 69 -30.97 -12.44 27.06
N ALA A 70 -30.90 -11.29 27.74
CA ALA A 70 -29.97 -10.23 27.40
C ALA A 70 -28.51 -10.67 27.51
N GLN A 71 -28.16 -11.44 28.54
CA GLN A 71 -26.82 -12.02 28.70
C GLN A 71 -26.49 -12.97 27.55
N GLY A 72 -27.39 -13.89 27.21
CA GLY A 72 -27.19 -14.80 26.07
C GLY A 72 -26.98 -14.05 24.75
N LEU A 73 -27.79 -13.01 24.50
CA LEU A 73 -27.66 -12.17 23.32
C LEU A 73 -26.33 -11.38 23.30
N SER A 74 -25.88 -10.88 24.44
CA SER A 74 -24.59 -10.18 24.57
C SER A 74 -23.42 -11.09 24.25
N MET A 75 -23.44 -12.34 24.73
CA MET A 75 -22.42 -13.34 24.43
C MET A 75 -22.39 -13.70 22.94
N LEU A 76 -23.57 -13.86 22.32
CA LEU A 76 -23.69 -14.13 20.90
C LEU A 76 -23.12 -12.98 20.05
N ILE A 77 -23.48 -11.74 20.37
CA ILE A 77 -22.98 -10.55 19.65
C ILE A 77 -21.46 -10.41 19.81
N MET A 78 -20.94 -10.61 21.03
CA MET A 78 -19.50 -10.61 21.28
C MET A 78 -18.78 -11.69 20.47
N PHE A 79 -19.32 -12.90 20.43
CA PHE A 79 -18.78 -13.98 19.61
C PHE A 79 -18.73 -13.58 18.13
N VAL A 80 -19.84 -13.09 17.59
CA VAL A 80 -19.91 -12.68 16.17
C VAL A 80 -18.93 -11.55 15.86
N LEU A 81 -18.86 -10.51 16.71
CA LEU A 81 -17.95 -9.38 16.51
C LEU A 81 -16.48 -9.79 16.61
N VAL A 82 -16.12 -10.67 17.54
CA VAL A 82 -14.73 -11.09 17.71
C VAL A 82 -14.29 -12.02 16.58
N PHE A 83 -15.13 -12.97 16.18
CA PHE A 83 -14.78 -14.01 15.20
C PHE A 83 -14.96 -13.57 13.75
N PHE A 84 -16.03 -12.83 13.44
CA PHE A 84 -16.44 -12.58 12.05
C PHE A 84 -16.17 -11.17 11.55
N TYR A 85 -15.86 -10.19 12.42
CA TYR A 85 -15.60 -8.81 12.00
C TYR A 85 -14.61 -8.73 10.84
N TYR A 86 -13.41 -9.32 11.00
CA TYR A 86 -12.39 -9.28 9.94
C TYR A 86 -12.80 -10.09 8.72
N VAL A 87 -13.44 -11.25 8.91
CA VAL A 87 -13.88 -12.11 7.80
C VAL A 87 -14.85 -11.35 6.89
N VAL A 88 -15.85 -10.67 7.47
CA VAL A 88 -16.86 -9.93 6.69
C VAL A 88 -16.25 -8.75 5.93
N PHE A 89 -15.40 -7.96 6.59
CA PHE A 89 -14.84 -6.77 5.93
C PHE A 89 -13.74 -7.10 4.91
N GLU A 90 -12.94 -8.14 5.16
CA GLU A 90 -11.88 -8.57 4.27
C GLU A 90 -12.44 -9.39 3.09
N ALA A 91 -13.42 -10.27 3.27
CA ALA A 91 -14.07 -10.98 2.17
C ALA A 91 -14.93 -10.07 1.26
N GLY A 92 -15.21 -8.84 1.68
CA GLY A 92 -15.95 -7.87 0.88
C GLY A 92 -15.14 -7.32 -0.30
N LYS A 93 -15.81 -6.60 -1.21
CA LYS A 93 -15.23 -6.03 -2.45
C LYS A 93 -13.96 -5.18 -2.29
N ARG A 94 -13.70 -4.68 -1.08
CA ARG A 94 -12.55 -3.82 -0.77
C ARG A 94 -11.34 -4.57 -0.21
N GLY A 95 -11.47 -5.85 0.18
CA GLY A 95 -10.34 -6.63 0.68
C GLY A 95 -9.73 -6.12 1.99
N ALA A 96 -10.44 -5.27 2.75
CA ALA A 96 -9.83 -4.49 3.83
C ALA A 96 -10.81 -4.22 4.98
N SER A 97 -10.32 -4.36 6.22
CA SER A 97 -11.01 -3.88 7.42
C SER A 97 -11.07 -2.34 7.47
N PRO A 98 -12.01 -1.74 8.21
CA PRO A 98 -12.09 -0.30 8.39
C PRO A 98 -10.76 0.36 8.79
N GLY A 99 -10.05 -0.18 9.78
CA GLY A 99 -8.73 0.32 10.18
C GLY A 99 -7.69 0.21 9.07
N LYS A 100 -7.68 -0.91 8.32
CA LYS A 100 -6.81 -1.07 7.15
C LYS A 100 -7.12 -0.06 6.06
N ARG A 101 -8.40 0.23 5.80
CA ARG A 101 -8.82 1.24 4.81
C ARG A 101 -8.31 2.64 5.17
N VAL A 102 -8.41 3.02 6.44
CA VAL A 102 -7.88 4.32 6.93
C VAL A 102 -6.37 4.39 6.72
N MET A 103 -5.66 3.28 6.91
CA MET A 103 -4.22 3.17 6.70
C MET A 103 -3.82 2.98 5.22
N GLY A 104 -4.77 3.00 4.27
CA GLY A 104 -4.49 2.77 2.85
C GLY A 104 -3.99 1.36 2.55
N LEU A 105 -4.45 0.36 3.31
CA LEU A 105 -4.04 -1.04 3.20
C LEU A 105 -5.18 -1.90 2.64
N ARG A 106 -4.83 -2.87 1.82
CA ARG A 106 -5.72 -3.95 1.40
C ARG A 106 -5.06 -5.31 1.48
N VAL A 107 -5.88 -6.35 1.58
CA VAL A 107 -5.43 -7.73 1.49
C VAL A 107 -5.78 -8.29 0.14
N VAL A 108 -4.78 -8.86 -0.53
CA VAL A 108 -4.91 -9.48 -1.85
C VAL A 108 -4.35 -10.90 -1.80
N ASP A 109 -4.74 -11.71 -2.76
CA ASP A 109 -4.07 -12.96 -3.05
C ASP A 109 -2.61 -12.70 -3.47
N THR A 110 -1.74 -13.68 -3.31
CA THR A 110 -0.37 -13.61 -3.85
C THR A 110 -0.29 -13.36 -5.35
N SER A 111 -1.32 -13.71 -6.13
CA SER A 111 -1.45 -13.38 -7.55
C SER A 111 -2.03 -11.98 -7.81
N GLY A 112 -2.30 -11.19 -6.75
CA GLY A 112 -2.88 -9.84 -6.85
C GLY A 112 -4.40 -9.79 -6.98
N ALA A 113 -5.06 -10.94 -7.10
CA ALA A 113 -6.51 -11.06 -7.18
C ALA A 113 -7.22 -10.72 -5.85
N PRO A 114 -8.52 -10.37 -5.88
CA PRO A 114 -9.32 -10.25 -4.66
C PRO A 114 -9.37 -11.57 -3.90
N ILE A 115 -9.30 -11.50 -2.59
CA ILE A 115 -9.36 -12.66 -1.71
C ILE A 115 -10.77 -13.26 -1.67
N THR A 116 -10.83 -14.59 -1.55
CA THR A 116 -12.10 -15.31 -1.34
C THR A 116 -12.53 -15.29 0.13
N PHE A 117 -13.80 -15.60 0.38
CA PHE A 117 -14.32 -15.76 1.75
C PHE A 117 -13.57 -16.84 2.53
N GLY A 118 -13.28 -17.98 1.90
CA GLY A 118 -12.53 -19.08 2.53
C GLY A 118 -11.11 -18.66 2.95
N GLN A 119 -10.39 -17.96 2.08
CA GLN A 119 -9.07 -17.40 2.41
C GLN A 119 -9.15 -16.38 3.54
N SER A 120 -10.18 -15.53 3.55
CA SER A 120 -10.40 -14.57 4.63
C SER A 120 -10.70 -15.27 5.96
N PHE A 121 -11.47 -16.36 5.93
CA PHE A 121 -11.83 -17.15 7.10
C PHE A 121 -10.62 -17.87 7.69
N ILE A 122 -9.87 -18.62 6.87
CA ILE A 122 -8.67 -19.38 7.29
C ILE A 122 -7.66 -18.45 7.94
N ARG A 123 -7.33 -17.32 7.30
CA ARG A 123 -6.35 -16.37 7.88
C ARG A 123 -6.82 -15.79 9.21
N ASN A 124 -8.13 -15.56 9.39
CA ASN A 124 -8.64 -14.96 10.62
C ASN A 124 -8.82 -16.00 11.74
N MET A 125 -9.04 -17.28 11.44
CA MET A 125 -9.01 -18.36 12.44
C MET A 125 -7.61 -18.53 13.01
N LEU A 126 -6.59 -18.56 12.15
CA LEU A 126 -5.19 -18.67 12.57
C LEU A 126 -4.69 -17.44 13.32
N ARG A 127 -5.37 -16.29 13.18
CA ARG A 127 -5.07 -15.10 13.98
C ARG A 127 -5.23 -15.32 15.48
N PHE A 128 -6.16 -16.20 15.90
CA PHE A 128 -6.31 -16.55 17.31
C PHE A 128 -5.14 -17.42 17.80
N ALA A 129 -4.66 -18.33 16.94
CA ALA A 129 -3.45 -19.11 17.22
C ALA A 129 -2.19 -18.23 17.27
N ASP A 130 -2.04 -17.30 16.32
CA ASP A 130 -0.91 -16.35 16.23
C ASP A 130 -0.92 -15.30 17.38
N GLY A 131 -2.04 -15.17 18.10
CA GLY A 131 -2.25 -14.23 19.19
C GLY A 131 -1.78 -14.71 20.57
N MET A 132 -1.37 -15.97 20.72
CA MET A 132 -0.81 -16.52 21.96
C MET A 132 0.71 -16.38 21.94
N PRO A 133 1.39 -15.68 22.89
CA PRO A 133 0.94 -15.30 24.23
C PRO A 133 0.38 -13.87 24.31
N ILE A 134 -0.70 -13.74 25.07
CA ILE A 134 -1.18 -12.46 25.60
C ILE A 134 -0.10 -11.95 26.57
N PRO A 135 0.38 -10.70 26.43
CA PRO A 135 -0.31 -9.57 25.81
C PRO A 135 0.23 -9.12 24.43
N THR A 136 1.24 -9.76 23.85
CA THR A 136 2.05 -9.11 22.80
C THR A 136 1.73 -9.49 21.35
N TYR A 137 0.79 -10.40 21.07
CA TYR A 137 0.62 -10.93 19.70
C TYR A 137 1.98 -11.41 19.12
N GLY A 138 2.83 -11.97 19.99
CA GLY A 138 4.26 -12.13 19.73
C GLY A 138 4.56 -13.05 18.54
N PHE A 139 3.82 -14.14 18.37
CA PHE A 139 4.02 -15.07 17.25
C PHE A 139 3.62 -14.48 15.91
N GLY A 140 2.49 -13.76 15.85
CA GLY A 140 2.09 -13.06 14.62
C GLY A 140 3.08 -11.98 14.20
N LEU A 141 3.69 -11.26 15.16
CA LEU A 141 4.74 -10.29 14.87
C LEU A 141 6.03 -10.99 14.43
N LEU A 142 6.44 -12.07 15.11
CA LEU A 142 7.61 -12.87 14.74
C LEU A 142 7.48 -13.41 13.32
N SER A 143 6.37 -14.08 13.00
CA SER A 143 6.16 -14.67 11.67
C SER A 143 6.18 -13.61 10.57
N THR A 144 5.63 -12.42 10.86
CA THR A 144 5.65 -11.27 9.96
C THR A 144 7.08 -10.81 9.71
N LEU A 145 7.95 -10.80 10.72
CA LEU A 145 9.35 -10.40 10.57
C LEU A 145 10.22 -11.47 9.90
N MET A 146 9.81 -12.73 9.93
CA MET A 146 10.57 -13.86 9.37
C MET A 146 10.48 -13.98 7.85
N ASN A 147 9.61 -13.23 7.17
CA ASN A 147 9.46 -13.30 5.72
C ASN A 147 9.53 -11.91 5.08
N ARG A 148 10.22 -11.79 3.94
CA ARG A 148 10.33 -10.57 3.11
C ARG A 148 8.97 -9.99 2.70
N ARG A 149 7.93 -10.83 2.64
CA ARG A 149 6.54 -10.43 2.31
C ARG A 149 5.74 -9.92 3.51
N PHE A 150 6.33 -9.92 4.69
CA PHE A 150 5.68 -9.60 5.95
C PHE A 150 4.38 -10.39 6.16
N GLN A 151 4.37 -11.71 5.88
CA GLN A 151 3.17 -12.54 5.99
C GLN A 151 3.08 -13.18 7.38
N ARG A 152 1.90 -13.19 7.98
CA ARG A 152 1.62 -13.99 9.17
C ARG A 152 1.42 -15.46 8.81
N LEU A 153 1.44 -16.34 9.80
CA LEU A 153 1.18 -17.77 9.60
C LEU A 153 -0.19 -18.01 8.95
N GLY A 154 -1.22 -17.28 9.40
CA GLY A 154 -2.52 -17.23 8.74
C GLY A 154 -2.50 -16.72 7.30
N ASP A 155 -1.67 -15.71 7.01
CA ASP A 155 -1.57 -15.13 5.67
C ASP A 155 -0.83 -16.09 4.71
N LEU A 156 0.17 -16.82 5.21
CA LEU A 156 0.89 -17.87 4.48
C LEU A 156 -0.03 -19.03 4.09
N LEU A 157 -0.79 -19.57 5.05
CA LEU A 157 -1.70 -20.68 4.80
C LEU A 157 -2.86 -20.28 3.87
N ALA A 158 -3.28 -19.02 3.90
CA ALA A 158 -4.32 -18.52 2.99
C ALA A 158 -3.78 -18.05 1.63
N ASN A 159 -2.47 -18.10 1.38
CA ASN A 159 -1.80 -17.52 0.21
C ASN A 159 -2.17 -16.05 -0.04
N THR A 160 -2.13 -15.24 1.02
CA THR A 160 -2.52 -13.82 0.96
C THR A 160 -1.42 -12.89 1.44
N VAL A 161 -1.45 -11.66 0.95
CA VAL A 161 -0.48 -10.61 1.30
C VAL A 161 -1.21 -9.28 1.52
N VAL A 162 -0.74 -8.51 2.49
CA VAL A 162 -1.25 -7.16 2.75
C VAL A 162 -0.36 -6.15 2.04
N VAL A 163 -0.98 -5.34 1.18
CA VAL A 163 -0.32 -4.37 0.32
C VAL A 163 -0.92 -2.99 0.53
N TYR A 164 -0.19 -1.96 0.12
CA TYR A 164 -0.76 -0.61 0.04
C TYR A 164 -1.77 -0.53 -1.13
N ASP A 165 -2.99 -0.09 -0.85
CA ASP A 165 -4.08 0.05 -1.82
C ASP A 165 -3.91 1.36 -2.59
N ARG A 166 -3.00 1.30 -3.58
CA ARG A 166 -2.43 2.46 -4.29
C ARG A 166 -1.71 3.40 -3.34
N LEU A 167 -0.55 3.86 -3.79
CA LEU A 167 0.15 4.96 -3.13
C LEU A 167 -0.90 6.07 -2.89
N PRO A 168 -0.85 6.78 -1.74
CA PRO A 168 -1.38 8.14 -1.73
C PRO A 168 -0.92 8.77 -3.03
N LEU A 169 -1.76 9.54 -3.72
CA LEU A 169 -1.27 10.46 -4.74
C LEU A 169 -0.29 11.40 -4.00
N MET A 170 0.93 10.91 -3.76
CA MET A 170 2.06 11.61 -3.22
C MET A 170 2.23 12.66 -4.28
N HIS A 171 1.78 13.88 -3.94
CA HIS A 171 1.76 15.07 -4.77
C HIS A 171 2.26 14.73 -6.17
N LEU A 172 1.34 14.51 -7.12
CA LEU A 172 1.66 14.83 -8.50
C LEU A 172 2.04 16.30 -8.45
N ALA A 173 3.31 16.57 -8.14
CA ALA A 173 3.80 17.89 -7.86
C ALA A 173 3.59 18.57 -9.19
N SER A 174 2.63 19.51 -9.20
CA SER A 174 2.09 20.13 -10.41
C SER A 174 3.23 20.28 -11.39
N LEU A 175 3.09 19.64 -12.56
CA LEU A 175 4.05 19.82 -13.64
C LEU A 175 4.32 21.34 -13.72
N PRO A 176 5.59 21.77 -13.75
CA PRO A 176 5.91 23.20 -13.81
C PRO A 176 5.07 23.88 -14.90
N PRO A 177 4.54 25.09 -14.64
CA PRO A 177 3.67 25.79 -15.59
C PRO A 177 4.35 25.89 -16.97
N ALA A 178 3.51 25.80 -18.01
CA ALA A 178 3.86 25.69 -19.44
C ALA A 178 5.22 26.32 -19.77
N LEU A 179 6.18 25.44 -20.05
CA LEU A 179 7.54 25.83 -20.34
C LEU A 179 7.62 26.23 -21.81
N GLU A 180 8.35 27.31 -22.09
CA GLU A 180 8.64 27.67 -23.47
C GLU A 180 9.38 26.50 -24.15
N SER A 181 8.80 26.00 -25.25
CA SER A 181 9.39 24.94 -26.08
C SER A 181 10.77 25.40 -26.56
N SER A 182 11.83 24.68 -26.20
CA SER A 182 13.21 25.06 -26.49
C SER A 182 13.94 23.97 -27.25
N SER A 183 14.48 24.28 -28.43
CA SER A 183 15.28 23.31 -29.20
C SER A 183 16.56 22.94 -28.45
N PRO A 184 16.92 21.64 -28.36
CA PRO A 184 18.29 21.24 -28.07
C PRO A 184 19.22 21.85 -29.11
N GLY A 185 20.28 22.54 -28.68
CA GLY A 185 21.31 23.11 -29.59
C GLY A 185 22.29 22.06 -30.13
N VAL A 186 22.10 20.79 -29.73
CA VAL A 186 22.95 19.64 -30.06
C VAL A 186 22.04 18.52 -30.57
N VAL A 187 22.56 17.72 -31.51
CA VAL A 187 21.86 16.54 -32.01
C VAL A 187 21.87 15.46 -30.92
N LEU A 188 20.68 15.12 -30.42
CA LEU A 188 20.50 14.08 -29.40
C LEU A 188 20.31 12.70 -30.03
N THR A 189 20.92 11.68 -29.44
CA THR A 189 20.69 10.27 -29.74
C THR A 189 19.28 9.83 -29.35
N ARG A 190 18.80 8.68 -29.87
CA ARG A 190 17.47 8.14 -29.50
C ARG A 190 17.35 7.85 -28.01
N GLU A 191 18.43 7.39 -27.38
CA GLU A 191 18.45 7.11 -25.94
C GLU A 191 18.30 8.39 -25.11
N GLU A 192 18.98 9.46 -25.49
CA GLU A 192 18.87 10.77 -24.83
C GLU A 192 17.49 11.41 -25.02
N GLN A 193 16.92 11.28 -26.23
CA GLN A 193 15.54 11.72 -26.50
C GLN A 193 14.53 10.95 -25.62
N ALA A 194 14.67 9.63 -25.53
CA ALA A 194 13.84 8.81 -24.65
C ALA A 194 14.02 9.17 -23.17
N ALA A 195 15.24 9.47 -22.74
CA ALA A 195 15.53 9.88 -21.37
C ALA A 195 14.85 11.21 -21.02
N LEU A 196 14.87 12.21 -21.93
CA LEU A 196 14.19 13.50 -21.75
C LEU A 196 12.67 13.35 -21.68
N LEU A 197 12.07 12.56 -22.58
CA LEU A 197 10.63 12.28 -22.55
C LEU A 197 10.23 11.55 -21.27
N ALA A 198 11.00 10.54 -20.85
CA ALA A 198 10.75 9.80 -19.63
C ALA A 198 10.99 10.64 -18.36
N PHE A 199 11.85 11.66 -18.41
CA PHE A 199 12.01 12.65 -17.35
C PHE A 199 10.74 13.51 -17.22
N ARG A 200 10.16 13.97 -18.34
CA ARG A 200 8.91 14.74 -18.35
C ARG A 200 7.73 13.92 -17.83
N GLU A 201 7.56 12.70 -18.33
CA GLU A 201 6.45 11.81 -17.94
C GLU A 201 6.50 11.44 -16.45
N ARG A 202 7.70 11.18 -15.92
CA ARG A 202 7.89 10.77 -14.52
C ARG A 202 8.12 11.92 -13.56
N GLY A 203 8.36 13.13 -14.07
CA GLY A 203 8.66 14.32 -13.27
C GLY A 203 7.60 14.65 -12.23
N GLY A 204 6.33 14.34 -12.52
CA GLY A 204 5.23 14.52 -11.56
C GLY A 204 5.35 13.64 -10.31
N MET A 205 6.07 12.52 -10.37
CA MET A 205 6.23 11.58 -9.23
C MET A 205 7.37 11.97 -8.27
N TRP A 206 8.20 12.95 -8.63
CA TRP A 206 9.36 13.35 -7.85
C TRP A 206 9.11 14.69 -7.15
N SER A 207 9.74 14.85 -5.98
CA SER A 207 9.79 16.15 -5.32
C SER A 207 10.54 17.17 -6.18
N GLU A 208 10.26 18.45 -5.98
CA GLU A 208 10.92 19.55 -6.70
C GLU A 208 12.45 19.50 -6.56
N ALA A 209 12.95 19.30 -5.33
CA ALA A 209 14.38 19.14 -5.08
C ALA A 209 15.00 17.97 -5.86
N ARG A 210 14.29 16.84 -5.99
CA ARG A 210 14.77 15.68 -6.73
C ARG A 210 14.76 15.91 -8.24
N ARG A 211 13.77 16.64 -8.76
CA ARG A 211 13.75 17.03 -10.18
C ARG A 211 14.93 17.95 -10.53
N ILE A 212 15.25 18.89 -9.66
CA ILE A 212 16.41 19.78 -9.80
C ILE A 212 17.71 18.96 -9.82
N GLU A 213 17.91 18.10 -8.82
CA GLU A 213 19.10 17.24 -8.71
C GLU A 213 19.29 16.38 -9.97
N LEU A 214 18.22 15.75 -10.46
CA LEU A 214 18.26 14.93 -11.67
C LEU A 214 18.51 15.77 -12.94
N ALA A 215 17.97 16.98 -13.00
CA ALA A 215 18.21 17.90 -14.12
C ALA A 215 19.64 18.43 -14.13
N ASP A 216 20.25 18.62 -12.95
CA ASP A 216 21.64 19.08 -12.83
C ASP A 216 22.64 18.04 -13.38
N HIS A 217 22.30 16.75 -13.45
CA HIS A 217 23.12 15.77 -14.19
C HIS A 217 23.21 16.07 -15.70
N ALA A 218 22.24 16.81 -16.25
CA ALA A 218 22.23 17.26 -17.64
C ALA A 218 22.63 18.75 -17.75
N GLN A 219 23.40 19.28 -16.81
CA GLN A 219 23.89 20.67 -16.84
C GLN A 219 24.71 20.99 -18.10
N GLU A 220 25.44 20.02 -18.65
CA GLU A 220 26.22 20.20 -19.88
C GLU A 220 25.32 20.45 -21.09
N LEU A 221 24.14 19.82 -21.11
CA LEU A 221 23.13 20.01 -22.15
C LEU A 221 22.33 21.31 -21.96
N THR A 222 21.97 21.64 -20.71
CA THR A 222 21.11 22.79 -20.41
C THR A 222 21.90 24.09 -20.19
N GLY A 223 23.20 24.03 -19.92
CA GLY A 223 24.06 25.17 -19.59
C GLY A 223 23.61 25.96 -18.35
N ARG A 224 22.75 25.38 -17.52
CA ARG A 224 22.15 26.00 -16.32
C ARG A 224 21.98 24.92 -15.24
N THR A 225 21.96 25.35 -13.98
CA THR A 225 21.69 24.48 -12.83
C THR A 225 20.46 24.96 -12.06
N GLY A 226 20.00 24.16 -11.12
CA GLY A 226 18.86 24.51 -10.28
C GLY A 226 17.54 24.48 -11.05
N GLN A 227 16.61 25.34 -10.62
CA GLN A 227 15.31 25.51 -11.28
C GLN A 227 15.43 25.87 -12.77
N ALA A 228 16.39 26.74 -13.12
CA ALA A 228 16.56 27.20 -14.49
C ALA A 228 17.08 26.10 -15.43
N GLY A 229 17.88 25.15 -14.92
CA GLY A 229 18.30 23.95 -15.63
C GLY A 229 17.14 22.98 -15.83
N MET A 230 16.38 22.70 -14.77
CA MET A 230 15.19 21.84 -14.81
C MET A 230 14.13 22.34 -15.80
N SER A 231 13.79 23.64 -15.76
CA SER A 231 12.83 24.25 -16.68
C SER A 231 13.27 24.12 -18.15
N ARG A 232 14.55 24.31 -18.43
CA ARG A 232 15.09 24.18 -19.79
C ARG A 232 15.10 22.73 -20.28
N LEU A 233 15.41 21.78 -19.40
CA LEU A 233 15.38 20.34 -19.71
C LEU A 233 13.97 19.88 -20.07
N LEU A 234 12.97 20.33 -19.30
CA LEU A 234 11.57 20.04 -19.57
C LEU A 234 11.06 20.74 -20.84
N GLY A 235 11.55 21.95 -21.14
CA GLY A 235 11.28 22.66 -22.41
C GLY A 235 11.86 21.92 -23.63
N MET A 236 13.03 21.29 -23.51
CA MET A 236 13.60 20.41 -24.54
C MET A 236 12.78 19.13 -24.73
N ALA A 237 12.32 18.52 -23.63
CA ALA A 237 11.44 17.35 -23.70
C ALA A 237 10.07 17.69 -24.34
N GLN A 238 9.57 18.90 -24.11
CA GLN A 238 8.37 19.40 -24.78
C GLN A 238 8.56 19.57 -26.28
N TRP A 239 9.64 20.23 -26.70
CA TRP A 239 9.98 20.40 -28.12
C TRP A 239 10.10 19.06 -28.85
N LEU A 240 10.70 18.05 -28.21
CA LEU A 240 10.79 16.69 -28.77
C LEU A 240 9.42 16.02 -28.93
N GLY A 241 8.49 16.26 -28.00
CA GLY A 241 7.13 15.72 -28.06
C GLY A 241 6.22 16.41 -29.07
N GLU A 242 6.54 17.64 -29.49
CA GLU A 242 5.78 18.38 -30.51
C GLU A 242 6.21 18.01 -31.95
N LYS A 243 7.39 17.39 -32.11
CA LYS A 243 7.99 17.04 -33.42
C LYS A 243 7.63 15.64 -33.92
N HIS A 244 6.83 14.89 -33.15
CA HIS A 244 6.27 13.58 -33.46
C HIS A 244 4.75 13.65 -33.44
#